data_AF-A0AAN7UM83-F1
#
_entry.id   AF-A0AAN7UM83-F1
#
_cell.length_a   1.000
_cell.length_b   1.000
_cell.length_c   1.000
_cell.angle_alpha   90.00
_cell.angle_beta   90.00
_cell.angle_gamma   90.00
#
_symmetry.space_group_name_H-M   'P 1'
#
loop_
_entity.id
_entity.type
_entity.pdbx_description
1 polymer ?
#
loop_
_entity_poly.entity_id
_entity_poly.type
_entity_poly.pdbx_seq_one_letter_code
_entity_poly.pdbx_strand_id
1 'polypeptide(L)'
;MNSPFHEGIIVDINRCITRWLDHILDNNQAEYTSEIVKVVGGIGPKGSRVLKVGEKHLRADCSYKYSPARTIQPALVVEVAWSQSTKKLQKKAKELIQESGGDIRTVVGLDFSGTYDSWDKIKEQWERTGRTQRGPACVFVWRAVFDRKTGKTSLDDEGQPKITESAHVFCDEHGKVNLSEYVCLELQDFIQERALREEGLDRPSLREVELVIDSPTLMRYYDNELQDQKTFDDETKPERDMKEAEKNAKKEKASAQQRAKQEKELGSVAGIRSWFPKHTYKLRLTEARLRRKGPPG
;
A
#
# COMPACT_ATOMS: atom_id res chain seq x y z
N MET A 1 9.82 4.85 -6.98
CA MET A 1 10.15 3.46 -7.33
C MET A 1 9.50 2.60 -6.27
N ASN A 2 8.71 1.60 -6.65
CA ASN A 2 8.17 0.66 -5.69
C ASN A 2 9.33 -0.15 -5.09
N SER A 3 9.19 -0.55 -3.83
CA SER A 3 10.18 -1.39 -3.15
C SER A 3 10.20 -2.79 -3.76
N PRO A 4 11.34 -3.52 -3.74
CA PRO A 4 11.40 -4.92 -4.16
C PRO A 4 10.28 -5.77 -3.58
N PHE A 5 9.98 -5.63 -2.28
CA PHE A 5 8.89 -6.35 -1.61
C PHE A 5 7.54 -6.21 -2.34
N HIS A 6 7.13 -4.95 -2.58
CA HIS A 6 5.88 -4.61 -3.25
C HIS A 6 5.79 -5.26 -4.64
N GLU A 7 6.84 -5.11 -5.45
CA GLU A 7 6.86 -5.65 -6.81
C GLU A 7 6.87 -7.17 -6.84
N GLY A 8 7.65 -7.82 -5.98
CA GLY A 8 7.73 -9.27 -5.95
C GLY A 8 6.44 -9.93 -5.46
N ILE A 9 5.73 -9.34 -4.48
CA ILE A 9 4.38 -9.81 -4.12
C ILE A 9 3.42 -9.71 -5.31
N ILE A 10 3.45 -8.62 -6.10
CA ILE A 10 2.63 -8.51 -7.31
C ILE A 10 2.96 -9.65 -8.28
N VAL A 11 4.24 -9.91 -8.53
CA VAL A 11 4.71 -10.97 -9.44
C VAL A 11 4.22 -12.33 -8.97
N ASP A 12 4.34 -12.63 -7.67
CA ASP A 12 3.97 -13.90 -7.09
C ASP A 12 2.46 -14.17 -7.14
N ILE A 13 1.65 -13.17 -6.78
CA ILE A 13 0.19 -13.28 -6.89
C ILE A 13 -0.23 -13.40 -8.36
N ASN A 14 0.38 -12.62 -9.26
CA ASN A 14 0.06 -12.72 -10.67
C ASN A 14 0.41 -14.10 -11.25
N ARG A 15 1.55 -14.66 -10.83
CA ARG A 15 1.97 -16.01 -11.21
C ARG A 15 1.04 -17.09 -10.64
N CYS A 16 0.57 -16.93 -9.40
CA CYS A 16 -0.40 -17.82 -8.77
C CYS A 16 -1.71 -17.87 -9.58
N ILE A 17 -2.28 -16.71 -9.87
CA ILE A 17 -3.53 -16.60 -10.65
C ILE A 17 -3.35 -17.16 -12.07
N THR A 18 -2.26 -16.79 -12.75
CA THR A 18 -2.02 -17.24 -14.13
C THR A 18 -1.88 -18.76 -14.22
N ARG A 19 -1.13 -19.36 -13.29
CA ARG A 19 -0.98 -20.83 -13.22
C ARG A 19 -2.30 -21.55 -12.96
N TRP A 20 -3.17 -20.97 -12.16
CA TRP A 20 -4.50 -21.54 -11.92
C TRP A 20 -5.36 -21.48 -13.19
N LEU A 21 -5.36 -20.35 -13.90
CA LEU A 21 -6.05 -20.23 -15.19
C LEU A 21 -5.49 -21.23 -16.22
N ASP A 22 -4.16 -21.34 -16.34
CA ASP A 22 -3.50 -22.28 -17.24
C ASP A 22 -3.85 -23.74 -16.88
N HIS A 23 -3.88 -24.08 -15.59
CA HIS A 23 -4.28 -25.40 -15.12
C HIS A 23 -5.70 -25.78 -15.58
N ILE A 24 -6.65 -24.85 -15.54
CA ILE A 24 -8.01 -25.09 -16.04
C ILE A 24 -8.02 -25.30 -17.56
N LEU A 25 -7.19 -24.56 -18.30
CA LEU A 25 -7.07 -24.72 -19.76
C LEU A 25 -6.46 -26.07 -20.15
N ASP A 26 -5.43 -26.50 -19.42
CA ASP A 26 -4.67 -27.72 -19.72
C ASP A 26 -5.42 -29.01 -19.35
N ASN A 27 -6.28 -28.97 -18.32
CA ASN A 27 -7.06 -30.14 -17.86
C ASN A 27 -8.48 -30.20 -18.45
N ASN A 28 -8.64 -29.69 -19.68
CA ASN A 28 -9.91 -29.64 -20.40
C ASN A 28 -10.57 -31.03 -20.49
N GLN A 29 -11.87 -31.10 -20.17
CA GLN A 29 -12.78 -32.26 -20.23
C GLN A 29 -12.67 -33.32 -19.12
N ALA A 30 -11.56 -33.42 -18.39
CA ALA A 30 -11.45 -34.36 -17.27
C ALA A 30 -12.10 -33.83 -15.98
N GLU A 31 -11.95 -32.51 -15.74
CA GLU A 31 -12.37 -31.85 -14.50
C GLU A 31 -13.32 -30.67 -14.76
N TYR A 32 -13.17 -29.98 -15.90
CA TYR A 32 -13.92 -28.76 -16.21
C TYR A 32 -14.79 -28.91 -17.47
N THR A 33 -15.95 -28.25 -17.47
CA THR A 33 -16.83 -28.19 -18.64
C THR A 33 -16.22 -27.33 -19.75
N SER A 34 -16.64 -27.56 -20.99
CA SER A 34 -16.19 -26.77 -22.14
C SER A 34 -16.55 -25.28 -22.03
N GLU A 35 -17.62 -24.94 -21.32
CA GLU A 35 -18.01 -23.56 -21.02
C GLU A 35 -17.00 -22.89 -20.09
N ILE A 36 -16.62 -23.56 -18.99
CA ILE A 36 -15.61 -23.05 -18.04
C ILE A 36 -14.27 -22.79 -18.76
N VAL A 37 -13.81 -23.75 -19.56
CA VAL A 37 -12.55 -23.61 -20.31
C VAL A 37 -12.61 -22.45 -21.29
N LYS A 38 -13.74 -22.27 -21.99
CA LYS A 38 -13.96 -21.12 -22.89
C LYS A 38 -13.92 -19.80 -22.14
N VAL A 39 -14.56 -19.72 -20.98
CA VAL A 39 -14.57 -18.52 -20.13
C VAL A 39 -13.15 -18.19 -19.66
N VAL A 40 -12.42 -19.18 -19.15
CA VAL A 40 -11.02 -19.01 -18.72
C VAL A 40 -10.14 -18.53 -19.86
N GLY A 41 -10.29 -19.08 -21.06
CA GLY A 41 -9.55 -18.62 -22.25
C GLY A 41 -9.83 -17.16 -22.64
N GLY A 42 -10.92 -16.57 -22.14
CA GLY A 42 -11.24 -15.16 -22.31
C GLY A 42 -10.66 -14.23 -21.24
N ILE A 43 -10.15 -14.77 -20.12
CA ILE A 43 -9.58 -14.02 -19.00
C ILE A 43 -8.09 -13.82 -19.26
N GLY A 44 -7.62 -12.57 -19.20
CA GLY A 44 -6.20 -12.29 -19.33
C GLY A 44 -5.69 -11.23 -18.36
N PRO A 45 -4.44 -11.36 -17.88
CA PRO A 45 -3.79 -10.33 -17.09
C PRO A 45 -3.59 -9.06 -17.93
N LYS A 46 -3.71 -7.91 -17.28
CA LYS A 46 -3.41 -6.59 -17.86
C LYS A 46 -2.26 -5.87 -17.13
N GLY A 47 -1.73 -6.49 -16.07
CA GLY A 47 -0.65 -5.94 -15.25
C GLY A 47 -1.00 -4.61 -14.58
N SER A 48 0.03 -3.85 -14.21
CA SER A 48 -0.13 -2.50 -13.66
C SER A 48 -0.53 -1.53 -14.75
N ARG A 49 -1.65 -0.83 -14.55
CA ARG A 49 -2.13 0.18 -15.49
C ARG A 49 -2.96 1.25 -14.80
N VAL A 50 -3.01 2.43 -15.42
CA VAL A 50 -3.93 3.49 -15.02
C VAL A 50 -5.31 3.15 -15.57
N LEU A 51 -6.26 2.98 -14.66
CA LEU A 51 -7.67 2.77 -14.94
C LEU A 51 -8.38 4.12 -14.87
N LYS A 52 -9.11 4.45 -15.93
CA LYS A 52 -10.01 5.61 -15.93
C LYS A 52 -11.38 5.13 -15.44
N VAL A 53 -11.73 5.48 -14.20
CA VAL A 53 -13.01 5.11 -13.56
C VAL A 53 -13.72 6.40 -13.17
N GLY A 54 -14.93 6.62 -13.70
CA GLY A 54 -15.59 7.92 -13.63
C GLY A 54 -14.68 9.05 -14.14
N GLU A 55 -14.48 10.06 -13.30
CA GLU A 55 -13.55 11.17 -13.54
C GLU A 55 -12.13 10.91 -13.01
N LYS A 56 -11.92 9.81 -12.29
CA LYS A 56 -10.67 9.47 -11.62
C LYS A 56 -9.74 8.62 -12.49
N HIS A 57 -8.45 8.75 -12.22
CA HIS A 57 -7.39 7.95 -12.82
C HIS A 57 -6.66 7.22 -11.70
N LEU A 58 -6.98 5.94 -11.52
CA LEU A 58 -6.44 5.11 -10.45
C LEU A 58 -5.48 4.08 -11.05
N ARG A 59 -4.25 4.02 -10.55
CA ARG A 59 -3.28 2.99 -10.98
C ARG A 59 -3.54 1.71 -10.22
N ALA A 60 -3.88 0.63 -10.91
CA ALA A 60 -3.90 -0.71 -10.34
C ALA A 60 -2.49 -1.31 -10.31
N ASP A 61 -2.20 -2.11 -9.28
CA ASP A 61 -0.96 -2.89 -9.20
C ASP A 61 -1.00 -4.10 -10.15
N CYS A 62 -2.11 -4.86 -10.14
CA CYS A 62 -2.42 -5.86 -11.17
C CYS A 62 -3.92 -5.88 -11.46
N SER A 63 -4.32 -6.28 -12.67
CA SER A 63 -5.74 -6.40 -13.03
C SER A 63 -6.00 -7.48 -14.07
N TYR A 64 -7.20 -8.06 -14.04
CA TYR A 64 -7.63 -9.13 -14.95
C TYR A 64 -8.91 -8.73 -15.66
N LYS A 65 -8.94 -9.00 -16.96
CA LYS A 65 -10.07 -8.63 -17.81
C LYS A 65 -10.53 -9.81 -18.64
N TYR A 66 -11.82 -10.12 -18.53
CA TYR A 66 -12.54 -10.97 -19.47
C TYR A 66 -12.80 -10.20 -20.78
N SER A 67 -12.31 -10.73 -21.89
CA SER A 67 -12.18 -10.02 -23.19
C SER A 67 -13.22 -10.33 -24.28
N PRO A 68 -14.08 -11.38 -24.20
CA PRO A 68 -15.23 -11.51 -25.10
C PRO A 68 -16.22 -10.34 -24.96
N ALA A 69 -16.25 -9.71 -23.78
CA ALA A 69 -17.06 -8.54 -23.52
C ALA A 69 -16.38 -7.25 -24.04
N ARG A 70 -17.15 -6.37 -24.69
CA ARG A 70 -16.72 -5.00 -25.08
C ARG A 70 -16.60 -4.06 -23.87
N THR A 71 -16.13 -4.57 -22.72
CA THR A 71 -15.96 -3.80 -21.49
C THR A 71 -14.67 -3.01 -21.55
N ILE A 72 -14.60 -1.86 -20.88
CA ILE A 72 -13.38 -1.05 -20.80
C ILE A 72 -12.57 -1.46 -19.56
N GLN A 73 -13.26 -1.68 -18.44
CA GLN A 73 -12.66 -1.97 -17.14
C GLN A 73 -12.26 -3.43 -16.97
N PRO A 74 -11.26 -3.73 -16.13
CA PRO A 74 -11.04 -5.10 -15.64
C PRO A 74 -12.18 -5.51 -14.69
N ALA A 75 -12.41 -6.80 -14.51
CA ALA A 75 -13.36 -7.29 -13.52
C ALA A 75 -12.71 -7.43 -12.14
N LEU A 76 -11.46 -7.89 -12.11
CA LEU A 76 -10.66 -8.08 -10.90
C LEU A 76 -9.48 -7.13 -10.88
N VAL A 77 -9.22 -6.51 -9.73
CA VAL A 77 -8.01 -5.74 -9.44
C VAL A 77 -7.33 -6.30 -8.19
N VAL A 78 -6.01 -6.36 -8.22
CA VAL A 78 -5.17 -6.70 -7.06
C VAL A 78 -4.36 -5.46 -6.69
N GLU A 79 -4.29 -5.16 -5.40
CA GLU A 79 -3.56 -4.03 -4.82
C GLU A 79 -2.70 -4.51 -3.66
N VAL A 80 -1.47 -3.98 -3.56
CA VAL A 80 -0.54 -4.31 -2.48
C VAL A 80 -0.26 -3.05 -1.65
N ALA A 81 -0.45 -3.15 -0.34
CA ALA A 81 -0.08 -2.12 0.61
C ALA A 81 1.18 -2.54 1.37
N TRP A 82 2.33 -2.03 0.92
CA TRP A 82 3.58 -2.09 1.67
C TRP A 82 3.80 -0.80 2.47
N SER A 83 4.27 0.28 1.84
CA SER A 83 4.41 1.59 2.49
C SER A 83 3.13 2.43 2.52
N GLN A 84 2.05 1.93 1.89
CA GLN A 84 0.74 2.56 1.91
C GLN A 84 -0.05 2.04 3.10
N SER A 85 -0.82 2.88 3.79
CA SER A 85 -1.62 2.43 4.92
C SER A 85 -2.85 1.63 4.49
N THR A 86 -3.32 0.72 5.35
CA THR A 86 -4.59 -0.03 5.20
C THR A 86 -5.76 0.87 4.81
N LYS A 87 -5.87 2.06 5.43
CA LYS A 87 -6.95 3.02 5.14
C LYS A 87 -6.91 3.53 3.69
N LYS A 88 -5.71 3.73 3.12
CA LYS A 88 -5.56 4.13 1.71
C LYS A 88 -5.92 2.97 0.78
N LEU A 89 -5.52 1.75 1.12
CA LEU A 89 -5.89 0.54 0.40
C LEU A 89 -7.42 0.38 0.34
N GLN A 90 -8.10 0.44 1.49
CA GLN A 90 -9.56 0.33 1.56
C GLN A 90 -10.25 1.46 0.78
N LYS A 91 -9.79 2.71 0.92
CA LYS A 91 -10.32 3.83 0.15
C LYS A 91 -10.20 3.58 -1.36
N LYS A 92 -9.02 3.17 -1.81
CA LYS A 92 -8.75 2.91 -3.24
C LYS A 92 -9.62 1.77 -3.78
N ALA A 93 -9.79 0.70 -3.02
CA ALA A 93 -10.67 -0.41 -3.40
C ALA A 93 -12.13 0.03 -3.57
N LYS A 94 -12.65 0.81 -2.61
CA LYS A 94 -14.01 1.37 -2.70
C LYS A 94 -14.15 2.30 -3.91
N GLU A 95 -13.18 3.19 -4.14
CA GLU A 95 -13.19 4.08 -5.31
C GLU A 95 -13.15 3.31 -6.64
N LEU A 96 -12.34 2.26 -6.76
CA LEU A 96 -12.30 1.42 -7.97
C LEU A 96 -13.67 0.82 -8.29
N ILE A 97 -14.36 0.27 -7.28
CA ILE A 97 -15.68 -0.35 -7.46
C ILE A 97 -16.76 0.71 -7.71
N GLN A 98 -16.81 1.75 -6.88
CA GLN A 98 -17.87 2.75 -6.93
C GLN A 98 -17.82 3.59 -8.21
N GLU A 99 -16.64 4.08 -8.58
CA GLU A 99 -16.45 4.96 -9.74
C GLU A 99 -16.55 4.20 -11.07
N SER A 100 -16.42 2.88 -11.04
CA SER A 100 -16.71 2.00 -12.19
C SER A 100 -18.17 1.56 -12.26
N GLY A 101 -19.02 1.95 -11.31
CA GLY A 101 -20.40 1.49 -11.23
C GLY A 101 -20.54 -0.02 -10.96
N GLY A 102 -19.49 -0.66 -10.43
CA GLY A 102 -19.40 -2.10 -10.25
C GLY A 102 -18.86 -2.89 -11.44
N ASP A 103 -18.41 -2.23 -12.52
CA ASP A 103 -17.73 -2.92 -13.63
C ASP A 103 -16.40 -3.55 -13.16
N ILE A 104 -15.69 -2.88 -12.25
CA ILE A 104 -14.69 -3.55 -11.42
C ILE A 104 -15.47 -4.26 -10.31
N ARG A 105 -15.61 -5.57 -10.49
CA ARG A 105 -16.42 -6.45 -9.64
C ARG A 105 -15.75 -6.71 -8.30
N THR A 106 -14.46 -7.02 -8.33
CA THR A 106 -13.72 -7.50 -7.17
C THR A 106 -12.38 -6.78 -7.06
N VAL A 107 -12.03 -6.35 -5.85
CA VAL A 107 -10.70 -5.83 -5.52
C VAL A 107 -10.12 -6.67 -4.39
N VAL A 108 -8.92 -7.20 -4.59
CA VAL A 108 -8.15 -7.94 -3.57
C VAL A 108 -7.03 -7.04 -3.09
N GLY A 109 -7.04 -6.71 -1.80
CA GLY A 109 -5.98 -5.93 -1.16
C GLY A 109 -5.11 -6.81 -0.28
N LEU A 110 -3.81 -6.89 -0.59
CA LEU A 110 -2.83 -7.51 0.29
C LEU A 110 -2.17 -6.44 1.14
N ASP A 111 -2.38 -6.50 2.45
CA ASP A 111 -1.90 -5.50 3.39
C ASP A 111 -0.77 -6.03 4.26
N PHE A 112 0.39 -5.41 4.07
CA PHE A 112 1.62 -5.65 4.81
C PHE A 112 2.10 -4.36 5.48
N SER A 113 1.25 -3.34 5.59
CA SER A 113 1.65 -2.00 6.04
C SER A 113 2.15 -1.98 7.49
N GLY A 114 1.58 -2.80 8.37
CA GLY A 114 2.10 -2.95 9.72
C GLY A 114 3.47 -3.63 9.79
N THR A 115 3.80 -4.48 8.80
CA THR A 115 5.17 -5.03 8.66
C THR A 115 6.13 -3.94 8.24
N TYR A 116 5.76 -3.11 7.27
CA TYR A 116 6.57 -1.98 6.85
C TYR A 116 6.84 -1.01 8.01
N ASP A 117 5.82 -0.67 8.79
CA ASP A 117 5.93 0.23 9.94
C ASP A 117 6.86 -0.31 11.04
N SER A 118 7.00 -1.63 11.14
CA SER A 118 7.87 -2.31 12.10
C SER A 118 9.16 -2.88 11.48
N TRP A 119 9.45 -2.54 10.22
CA TRP A 119 10.48 -3.20 9.41
C TRP A 119 11.88 -3.12 10.03
N ASP A 120 12.26 -1.98 10.60
CA ASP A 120 13.58 -1.83 11.22
C ASP A 120 13.76 -2.74 12.45
N LYS A 121 12.71 -2.92 13.25
CA LYS A 121 12.72 -3.85 14.40
C LYS A 121 12.76 -5.30 13.94
N ILE A 122 12.00 -5.61 12.88
CA ILE A 122 11.97 -6.93 12.26
C ILE A 122 13.38 -7.30 11.76
N LYS A 123 14.06 -6.39 11.05
CA LYS A 123 15.45 -6.58 10.60
C LYS A 123 16.42 -6.79 11.75
N GLU A 124 16.37 -5.95 12.79
CA GLU A 124 17.24 -6.08 13.96
C GLU A 124 17.07 -7.45 14.65
N GLN A 125 15.82 -7.89 14.83
CA GLN A 125 15.53 -9.18 15.43
C GLN A 125 15.96 -10.35 14.51
N TRP A 126 15.78 -10.20 13.20
CA TRP A 126 16.27 -11.17 12.23
C TRP A 126 17.79 -11.33 12.35
N GLU A 127 18.54 -10.23 12.34
CA GLU A 127 20.00 -10.26 12.48
C GLU A 127 20.47 -10.92 13.79
N ARG A 128 19.77 -10.62 14.90
CA ARG A 128 20.07 -11.22 16.20
C ARG A 128 19.79 -12.71 16.28
N THR A 129 18.74 -13.19 15.61
CA THR A 129 18.26 -14.58 15.75
C THR A 129 18.69 -15.49 14.60
N GLY A 130 19.14 -14.92 13.48
CA GLY A 130 19.41 -15.64 12.23
C GLY A 130 18.16 -16.22 11.57
N ARG A 131 16.96 -15.78 11.96
CA ARG A 131 15.68 -16.30 11.45
C ARG A 131 14.79 -15.18 10.94
N THR A 132 14.15 -15.41 9.79
CA THR A 132 13.13 -14.52 9.23
C THR A 132 12.09 -14.17 10.29
N GLN A 133 11.85 -12.88 10.46
CA GLN A 133 10.80 -12.35 11.32
C GLN A 133 9.71 -11.75 10.43
N ARG A 134 8.46 -11.99 10.80
CA ARG A 134 7.30 -11.45 10.09
C ARG A 134 6.65 -10.35 10.92
N GLY A 135 5.99 -9.44 10.26
CA GLY A 135 5.02 -8.54 10.86
C GLY A 135 3.59 -8.99 10.51
N PRO A 136 2.59 -8.13 10.77
CA PRO A 136 1.22 -8.42 10.42
C PRO A 136 1.02 -8.46 8.91
N ALA A 137 0.19 -9.40 8.46
CA ALA A 137 -0.21 -9.59 7.06
C ALA A 137 -1.69 -9.96 6.98
N CYS A 138 -2.44 -9.16 6.24
CA CYS A 138 -3.88 -9.35 6.03
C CYS A 138 -4.20 -9.35 4.54
N VAL A 139 -5.25 -10.08 4.15
CA VAL A 139 -5.85 -9.95 2.83
C VAL A 139 -7.30 -9.52 2.99
N PHE A 140 -7.69 -8.53 2.20
CA PHE A 140 -9.05 -8.02 2.14
C PHE A 140 -9.62 -8.29 0.75
N VAL A 141 -10.89 -8.72 0.69
CA VAL A 141 -11.60 -8.88 -0.58
C VAL A 141 -12.85 -8.03 -0.56
N TRP A 142 -12.91 -7.06 -1.46
CA TRP A 142 -14.06 -6.19 -1.67
C TRP A 142 -14.81 -6.63 -2.93
N ARG A 143 -16.10 -6.91 -2.82
CA ARG A 143 -16.95 -7.33 -3.94
C ARG A 143 -18.14 -6.39 -4.12
N ALA A 144 -18.39 -5.97 -5.35
CA ALA A 144 -19.62 -5.28 -5.72
C ALA A 144 -20.83 -6.21 -5.56
N VAL A 145 -21.93 -5.68 -5.03
CA VAL A 145 -23.18 -6.44 -4.85
C VAL A 145 -24.10 -6.22 -6.04
N PHE A 146 -24.69 -7.29 -6.55
CA PHE A 146 -25.60 -7.26 -7.70
C PHE A 146 -26.95 -7.86 -7.34
N ASP A 147 -28.01 -7.26 -7.87
CA ASP A 147 -29.34 -7.85 -7.81
C ASP A 147 -29.39 -9.13 -8.64
N ARG A 148 -29.77 -10.24 -8.01
CA ARG A 148 -29.71 -11.58 -8.63
C ARG A 148 -30.62 -11.74 -9.84
N LYS A 149 -31.72 -10.98 -9.92
CA LYS A 149 -32.72 -11.11 -11.00
C LYS A 149 -32.36 -10.27 -12.21
N THR A 150 -31.87 -9.05 -12.00
CA THR A 150 -31.61 -8.06 -13.04
C THR A 150 -30.14 -7.96 -13.45
N GLY A 151 -29.23 -8.45 -12.58
CA GLY A 151 -27.80 -8.27 -12.74
C GLY A 151 -27.38 -6.79 -12.75
N LYS A 152 -28.18 -5.93 -12.11
CA LYS A 152 -27.81 -4.53 -11.88
C LYS A 152 -27.05 -4.41 -10.57
N THR A 153 -26.06 -3.53 -10.53
CA THR A 153 -25.36 -3.18 -9.31
C THR A 153 -26.35 -2.68 -8.27
N SER A 154 -26.34 -3.27 -7.08
CA SER A 154 -27.15 -2.83 -5.94
C SER A 154 -26.54 -1.55 -5.37
N LEU A 155 -27.37 -0.55 -5.12
CA LEU A 155 -26.92 0.75 -4.63
C LEU A 155 -27.22 0.92 -3.13
N ASP A 156 -26.37 1.65 -2.42
CA ASP A 156 -26.57 2.14 -1.05
C ASP A 156 -27.50 3.36 -1.03
N ASP A 157 -27.72 3.90 0.17
CA ASP A 157 -28.67 4.99 0.39
C ASP A 157 -28.15 6.30 -0.25
N GLU A 158 -26.85 6.37 -0.52
CA GLU A 158 -26.16 7.45 -1.24
C GLU A 158 -26.12 7.24 -2.76
N GLY A 159 -26.69 6.15 -3.27
CA GLY A 159 -26.72 5.83 -4.69
C GLY A 159 -25.39 5.30 -5.25
N GLN A 160 -24.45 4.88 -4.40
CA GLN A 160 -23.19 4.25 -4.78
C GLN A 160 -23.31 2.72 -4.78
N PRO A 161 -22.49 2.00 -5.57
CA PRO A 161 -22.42 0.54 -5.49
C PRO A 161 -22.21 0.04 -4.05
N LYS A 162 -23.09 -0.86 -3.60
CA LYS A 162 -22.91 -1.63 -2.36
C LYS A 162 -21.71 -2.57 -2.50
N ILE A 163 -20.92 -2.64 -1.44
CA ILE A 163 -19.70 -3.44 -1.37
C ILE A 163 -19.76 -4.36 -0.16
N THR A 164 -19.48 -5.65 -0.35
CA THR A 164 -19.15 -6.56 0.75
C THR A 164 -17.65 -6.61 0.95
N GLU A 165 -17.22 -6.74 2.21
CA GLU A 165 -15.82 -6.84 2.60
C GLU A 165 -15.61 -8.12 3.40
N SER A 166 -14.62 -8.93 3.02
CA SER A 166 -14.08 -10.00 3.86
C SER A 166 -12.63 -9.70 4.20
N ALA A 167 -12.25 -9.95 5.46
CA ALA A 167 -10.90 -9.73 5.97
C ALA A 167 -10.33 -11.05 6.47
N HIS A 168 -9.10 -11.34 6.07
CA HIS A 168 -8.39 -12.59 6.32
C HIS A 168 -7.05 -12.28 6.98
N VAL A 169 -6.82 -12.79 8.19
CA VAL A 169 -5.63 -12.48 8.98
C VAL A 169 -4.68 -13.66 8.90
N PHE A 170 -3.67 -13.54 8.05
CA PHE A 170 -2.67 -14.59 7.81
C PHE A 170 -1.54 -14.56 8.83
N CYS A 171 -1.18 -13.36 9.28
CA CYS A 171 -0.11 -13.15 10.24
C CYS A 171 -0.52 -12.03 11.21
N ASP A 172 -0.46 -12.31 12.51
CA ASP A 172 -0.87 -11.36 13.56
C ASP A 172 0.17 -10.26 13.80
N GLU A 173 -0.14 -9.34 14.71
CA GLU A 173 0.73 -8.23 15.13
C GLU A 173 2.09 -8.67 15.71
N HIS A 174 2.24 -9.96 16.04
CA HIS A 174 3.45 -10.56 16.59
C HIS A 174 4.20 -11.42 15.57
N GLY A 175 3.75 -11.46 14.31
CA GLY A 175 4.39 -12.27 13.28
C GLY A 175 4.02 -13.76 13.34
N LYS A 176 2.98 -14.13 14.11
CA LYS A 176 2.52 -15.51 14.21
C LYS A 176 1.53 -15.82 13.09
N VAL A 177 1.82 -16.89 12.36
CA VAL A 177 1.03 -17.34 11.22
C VAL A 177 -0.24 -18.06 11.68
N ASN A 178 -1.37 -17.68 11.09
CA ASN A 178 -2.61 -18.43 11.14
C ASN A 178 -2.65 -19.44 9.99
N LEU A 179 -2.35 -20.71 10.29
CA LEU A 179 -2.26 -21.77 9.28
C LEU A 179 -3.61 -22.23 8.72
N SER A 180 -4.71 -21.92 9.41
CA SER A 180 -6.07 -22.24 8.96
C SER A 180 -6.68 -21.16 8.06
N GLU A 181 -6.01 -20.03 7.87
CA GLU A 181 -6.52 -18.95 7.03
C GLU A 181 -6.30 -19.23 5.54
N TYR A 182 -7.26 -18.82 4.72
CA TYR A 182 -7.20 -18.89 3.28
C TYR A 182 -8.13 -17.86 2.64
N VAL A 183 -7.84 -17.49 1.40
CA VAL A 183 -8.69 -16.63 0.57
C VAL A 183 -9.17 -17.43 -0.64
N CYS A 184 -10.47 -17.39 -0.89
CA CYS A 184 -11.08 -17.94 -2.11
C CYS A 184 -11.48 -16.80 -3.06
N LEU A 185 -11.04 -16.93 -4.31
CA LEU A 185 -11.55 -16.15 -5.44
C LEU A 185 -12.32 -17.08 -6.37
N GLU A 186 -13.58 -16.76 -6.62
CA GLU A 186 -14.42 -17.53 -7.54
C GLU A 186 -14.04 -17.16 -8.97
N LEU A 187 -14.18 -18.07 -9.95
CA LEU A 187 -14.02 -17.72 -11.36
C LEU A 187 -14.96 -16.59 -11.79
N GLN A 188 -16.14 -16.50 -11.15
CA GLN A 188 -17.05 -15.37 -11.29
C GLN A 188 -16.42 -13.99 -10.97
N ASP A 189 -15.46 -13.90 -10.04
CA ASP A 189 -14.79 -12.65 -9.68
C ASP A 189 -14.00 -12.02 -10.85
N PHE A 190 -13.63 -12.84 -11.84
CA PHE A 190 -12.86 -12.42 -13.02
C PHE A 190 -13.72 -11.94 -14.19
N ILE A 191 -15.05 -11.90 -14.02
CA ILE A 191 -16.00 -11.62 -15.10
C ILE A 191 -16.93 -10.48 -14.68
N GLN A 192 -17.06 -9.46 -15.52
CA GLN A 192 -17.98 -8.36 -15.24
C GLN A 192 -19.43 -8.86 -15.29
N GLU A 193 -20.28 -8.31 -14.42
CA GLU A 193 -21.70 -8.69 -14.33
C GLU A 193 -22.43 -8.58 -15.67
N ARG A 194 -22.09 -7.55 -16.45
CA ARG A 194 -22.61 -7.34 -17.80
C ARG A 194 -22.32 -8.52 -18.73
N ALA A 195 -21.09 -9.02 -18.71
CA ALA A 195 -20.67 -10.14 -19.55
C ALA A 195 -21.39 -11.43 -19.16
N LEU A 196 -21.52 -11.70 -17.86
CA LEU A 196 -22.30 -12.84 -17.35
C LEU A 196 -23.73 -12.86 -17.92
N ARG A 197 -24.38 -11.69 -18.01
CA ARG A 197 -25.74 -11.56 -18.55
C ARG A 197 -25.79 -11.64 -20.07
N GLU A 198 -24.94 -10.88 -20.76
CA GLU A 198 -24.97 -10.78 -22.22
C GLU A 198 -24.57 -12.09 -22.91
N GLU A 199 -23.69 -12.87 -22.28
CA GLU A 199 -23.26 -14.18 -22.76
C GLU A 199 -24.05 -15.35 -22.18
N GLY A 200 -24.96 -15.08 -21.23
CA GLY A 200 -25.80 -16.10 -20.60
C GLY A 200 -25.02 -17.14 -19.80
N LEU A 201 -23.92 -16.74 -19.17
CA LEU A 201 -23.00 -17.65 -18.47
C LEU A 201 -23.63 -18.21 -17.19
N ASP A 202 -23.43 -19.51 -16.96
CA ASP A 202 -23.99 -20.19 -15.79
C ASP A 202 -23.26 -19.81 -14.49
N ARG A 203 -23.89 -18.97 -13.68
CA ARG A 203 -23.28 -18.41 -12.47
C ARG A 203 -22.96 -19.46 -11.40
N PRO A 204 -23.84 -20.43 -11.09
CA PRO A 204 -23.52 -21.51 -10.17
C PRO A 204 -22.24 -22.26 -10.55
N SER A 205 -22.11 -22.70 -11.81
CA SER A 205 -20.89 -23.40 -12.26
C SER A 205 -19.62 -22.55 -12.10
N LEU A 206 -19.71 -21.24 -12.37
CA LEU A 206 -18.57 -20.32 -12.20
C LEU A 206 -18.17 -20.08 -10.73
N ARG A 207 -19.05 -20.35 -9.77
CA ARG A 207 -18.74 -20.22 -8.34
C ARG A 207 -18.11 -21.48 -7.76
N GLU A 208 -18.34 -22.63 -8.37
CA GLU A 208 -17.76 -23.90 -7.95
C GLU A 208 -16.27 -24.02 -8.34
N VAL A 209 -15.80 -23.19 -9.26
CA VAL A 209 -14.40 -23.12 -9.68
C VAL A 209 -13.70 -22.00 -8.92
N GLU A 210 -12.85 -22.37 -7.97
CA GLU A 210 -12.20 -21.45 -7.04
C GLU A 210 -10.68 -21.48 -7.16
N LEU A 211 -10.07 -20.31 -7.00
CA LEU A 211 -8.66 -20.16 -6.65
C LEU A 211 -8.55 -20.03 -5.14
N VAL A 212 -7.88 -20.99 -4.50
CA VAL A 212 -7.56 -20.94 -3.07
C VAL A 212 -6.12 -20.46 -2.90
N ILE A 213 -5.94 -19.35 -2.18
CA ILE A 213 -4.64 -18.90 -1.70
C ILE A 213 -4.58 -19.18 -0.20
N ASP A 214 -3.94 -20.28 0.16
CA ASP A 214 -3.78 -20.71 1.54
C ASP A 214 -2.62 -20.01 2.26
N SER A 215 -2.62 -20.13 3.58
CA SER A 215 -1.60 -19.51 4.42
C SER A 215 -0.17 -19.98 4.11
N PRO A 216 0.12 -21.29 3.94
CA PRO A 216 1.44 -21.74 3.50
C PRO A 216 1.92 -21.09 2.19
N THR A 217 1.03 -20.95 1.19
CA THR A 217 1.37 -20.34 -0.10
C THR A 217 1.68 -18.86 0.05
N LEU A 218 0.82 -18.11 0.73
CA LEU A 218 1.04 -16.67 0.92
C LEU A 218 2.27 -16.39 1.78
N MET A 219 2.49 -17.15 2.85
CA MET A 219 3.66 -16.97 3.71
C MET A 219 4.96 -17.30 3.00
N ARG A 220 4.97 -18.25 2.06
CA ARG A 220 6.15 -18.50 1.21
C ARG A 220 6.49 -17.29 0.35
N TYR A 221 5.49 -16.66 -0.28
CA TYR A 221 5.72 -15.42 -1.04
C TYR A 221 6.24 -14.32 -0.10
N TYR A 222 5.57 -14.15 1.03
CA TYR A 222 5.93 -13.15 2.02
C TYR A 222 7.38 -13.29 2.52
N ASP A 223 7.82 -14.50 2.87
CA ASP A 223 9.18 -14.76 3.34
C ASP A 223 10.24 -14.48 2.27
N ASN A 224 9.99 -14.91 1.03
CA ASN A 224 10.90 -14.67 -0.09
C ASN A 224 11.07 -13.17 -0.31
N GLU A 225 9.96 -12.43 -0.36
CA GLU A 225 9.99 -11.01 -0.63
C GLU A 225 10.55 -10.18 0.53
N LEU A 226 10.38 -10.64 1.78
CA LEU A 226 11.07 -10.06 2.93
C LEU A 226 12.59 -10.24 2.84
N GLN A 227 13.05 -11.42 2.40
CA GLN A 227 14.47 -11.68 2.20
C GLN A 227 15.04 -10.76 1.11
N ASP A 228 14.35 -10.61 -0.02
CA ASP A 228 14.78 -9.75 -1.11
C ASP A 228 14.81 -8.27 -0.69
N GLN A 229 13.82 -7.84 0.10
CA GLN A 229 13.79 -6.50 0.68
C GLN A 229 14.95 -6.25 1.65
N LYS A 230 15.31 -7.25 2.47
CA LYS A 230 16.46 -7.14 3.37
C LYS A 230 17.76 -7.02 2.56
N THR A 231 17.96 -7.90 1.58
CA THR A 231 19.14 -7.86 0.69
C THR A 231 19.28 -6.50 0.03
N PHE A 232 18.19 -5.96 -0.52
CA PHE A 232 18.19 -4.63 -1.12
C PHE A 232 18.53 -3.50 -0.13
N ASP A 233 17.99 -3.55 1.09
CA ASP A 233 18.32 -2.55 2.12
C ASP A 233 19.80 -2.65 2.53
N ASP A 234 20.34 -3.86 2.69
CA ASP A 234 21.75 -4.08 3.05
C ASP A 234 22.69 -3.58 1.95
N GLU A 235 22.38 -3.83 0.68
CA GLU A 235 23.16 -3.38 -0.47
C GLU A 235 23.09 -1.87 -0.69
N THR A 236 21.93 -1.25 -0.40
CA THR A 236 21.73 0.20 -0.60
C THR A 236 22.12 1.04 0.63
N LYS A 237 22.36 0.42 1.79
CA LYS A 237 22.74 1.09 3.02
C LYS A 237 24.01 1.96 2.89
N PRO A 238 25.13 1.48 2.30
CA PRO A 238 26.34 2.30 2.17
C PRO A 238 26.13 3.58 1.36
N GLU A 239 25.34 3.50 0.28
CA GLU A 239 24.99 4.69 -0.51
C GLU A 239 24.10 5.67 0.27
N ARG A 240 23.14 5.16 1.04
CA ARG A 240 22.24 5.99 1.86
C ARG A 240 23.04 6.71 2.95
N ASP A 241 23.90 5.99 3.66
CA ASP A 241 24.76 6.53 4.71
C ASP A 241 25.71 7.62 4.16
N MET A 242 26.29 7.39 2.98
CA MET A 242 27.13 8.38 2.29
C MET A 242 26.35 9.63 1.89
N LYS A 243 25.16 9.48 1.28
CA LYS A 243 24.28 10.60 0.89
C LYS A 243 23.83 11.41 2.10
N GLU A 244 23.57 10.75 3.23
CA GLU A 244 23.20 11.41 4.49
C GLU A 244 24.38 12.16 5.10
N ALA A 245 25.57 11.55 5.14
CA ALA A 245 26.79 12.21 5.60
C ALA A 245 27.12 13.46 4.77
N GLU A 246 26.99 13.40 3.44
CA GLU A 246 27.16 14.57 2.57
C GLU A 246 26.13 15.67 2.85
N LYS A 247 24.87 15.30 3.06
CA LYS A 247 23.80 16.25 3.37
C LYS A 247 24.04 16.94 4.72
N ASN A 248 24.50 16.20 5.73
CA ASN A 248 24.84 16.74 7.04
C ASN A 248 26.07 17.64 6.95
N ALA A 249 27.12 17.23 6.25
CA ALA A 249 28.31 18.06 6.01
C ALA A 249 27.98 19.37 5.28
N LYS A 250 27.04 19.36 4.31
CA LYS A 250 26.55 20.56 3.63
C LYS A 250 25.79 21.50 4.59
N LYS A 251 24.92 20.95 5.45
CA LYS A 251 24.20 21.74 6.47
C LYS A 251 25.15 22.37 7.48
N GLU A 252 26.14 21.63 7.94
CA GLU A 252 27.15 22.14 8.88
C GLU A 252 27.98 23.27 8.26
N LYS A 253 28.45 23.10 7.01
CA LYS A 253 29.15 24.16 6.27
C LYS A 253 28.29 25.42 6.12
N ALA A 254 27.02 25.28 5.77
CA ALA A 254 26.10 26.42 5.66
C ALA A 254 25.91 27.13 7.01
N SER A 255 25.71 26.36 8.10
CA SER A 255 25.59 26.93 9.45
C SER A 255 26.88 27.63 9.89
N ALA A 256 28.05 27.07 9.59
CA ALA A 256 29.34 27.66 9.93
C ALA A 256 29.58 28.97 9.17
N GLN A 257 29.25 29.01 7.88
CA GLN A 257 29.32 30.24 7.08
C GLN A 257 28.37 31.33 7.60
N GLN A 258 27.17 30.97 8.02
CA GLN A 258 26.21 31.91 8.60
C GLN A 258 26.70 32.48 9.93
N ARG A 259 27.29 31.65 10.81
CA ARG A 259 27.92 32.10 12.06
C ARG A 259 29.10 33.04 11.78
N ALA A 260 30.00 32.68 10.87
CA ALA A 260 31.15 33.51 10.51
C ALA A 260 30.73 34.87 9.91
N LYS A 261 29.63 34.91 9.16
CA LYS A 261 29.06 36.18 8.65
C LYS A 261 28.51 37.05 9.77
N GLN A 262 27.76 36.47 10.71
CA GLN A 262 27.24 37.19 11.88
C GLN A 262 28.35 37.73 12.77
N GLU A 263 29.43 36.96 12.99
CA GLU A 263 30.59 37.42 13.75
C GLU A 263 31.32 38.58 13.08
N LYS A 264 31.46 38.57 11.74
CA LYS A 264 32.01 39.72 11.00
C LYS A 264 31.14 40.97 11.11
N GLU A 265 29.82 40.82 11.05
CA GLU A 265 28.88 41.94 11.22
C GLU A 265 28.94 42.51 12.65
N LEU A 266 29.01 41.66 13.68
CA LEU A 266 29.16 42.09 15.08
C LEU A 266 30.53 42.73 15.37
N GLY A 267 31.61 42.19 14.78
CA GLY A 267 32.95 42.76 14.87
C GLY A 267 33.09 44.12 14.17
N SER A 268 32.40 44.32 13.06
CA SER A 268 32.29 45.61 12.36
C SER A 268 31.61 46.69 13.23
N VAL A 269 30.54 46.33 13.95
CA VAL A 269 29.84 47.25 14.87
C VAL A 269 30.70 47.62 16.08
N ALA A 270 31.55 46.71 16.57
CA ALA A 270 32.50 47.00 17.65
C ALA A 270 33.64 47.95 17.20
N GLY A 271 34.08 47.87 15.94
CA GLY A 271 35.06 48.79 15.35
C GLY A 271 34.57 50.24 15.26
N ILE A 272 33.27 50.44 14.96
CA ILE A 272 32.65 51.77 14.86
C ILE A 272 32.51 52.44 16.25
N ARG A 273 32.46 51.68 17.35
CA ARG A 273 32.42 52.24 18.72
C ARG A 273 33.77 52.74 19.25
N SER A 274 34.88 52.54 18.54
CA SER A 274 36.19 53.09 18.92
C SER A 274 36.38 54.56 18.51
N TRP A 275 35.41 55.16 17.81
CA TRP A 275 35.46 56.54 17.31
C TRP A 275 34.38 57.45 17.91
N PHE A 276 34.02 57.25 19.18
CA PHE A 276 33.26 58.23 19.95
C PHE A 276 34.05 58.65 21.20
N PRO A 277 34.37 59.95 21.36
CA PRO A 277 35.04 60.45 22.56
C PRO A 277 34.18 60.20 23.79
N LYS A 278 34.83 59.74 24.87
CA LYS A 278 34.21 59.55 26.19
C LYS A 278 33.71 60.89 26.74
N HIS A 279 32.46 61.25 26.48
CA HIS A 279 31.76 62.23 27.29
C HIS A 279 31.09 61.55 28.48
N THR A 280 31.73 61.70 29.63
CA THR A 280 31.21 61.36 30.95
C THR A 280 30.00 62.22 31.28
N TYR A 281 28.81 61.64 31.32
CA TYR A 281 27.70 62.18 32.12
C TYR A 281 27.46 61.27 33.32
N LYS A 282 27.82 61.79 34.50
CA LYS A 282 27.35 61.32 35.79
C LYS A 282 25.84 61.59 35.86
N LEU A 283 25.03 60.56 35.97
CA LEU A 283 23.66 60.69 36.49
C LEU A 283 23.45 59.68 37.62
N ARG A 284 22.95 60.27 38.71
CA ARG A 284 22.84 59.74 40.05
C ARG A 284 21.87 58.57 40.12
N LEU A 285 22.24 57.55 40.89
CA LEU A 285 21.29 56.64 41.53
C LEU A 285 20.40 57.45 42.47
N THR A 286 19.09 57.26 42.36
CA THR A 286 18.18 57.44 43.49
C THR A 286 17.34 56.17 43.63
N GLU A 287 17.37 55.66 44.86
CA GLU A 287 16.68 54.51 45.38
C GLU A 287 15.17 54.62 45.24
N ALA A 288 14.48 53.49 45.02
CA ALA A 288 13.12 53.30 45.50
C ALA A 288 12.94 51.85 45.93
N ARG A 289 12.93 51.67 47.25
CA ARG A 289 12.73 50.45 48.00
C ARG A 289 11.30 50.49 48.56
N LEU A 290 10.38 49.64 48.12
CA LEU A 290 9.08 49.41 48.78
C LEU A 290 8.65 47.94 48.56
N ARG A 291 8.88 47.09 49.58
CA ARG A 291 7.87 46.36 50.41
C ARG A 291 7.01 45.35 49.63
N ARG A 292 7.21 44.03 49.78
CA ARG A 292 6.81 43.06 50.86
C ARG A 292 5.29 42.80 51.00
N LYS A 293 4.96 41.49 50.98
CA LYS A 293 3.76 40.74 51.45
C LYS A 293 2.56 40.70 50.47
N GLY A 294 1.89 39.59 50.17
CA GLY A 294 1.92 38.17 50.60
C GLY A 294 0.84 37.37 49.79
N PRO A 295 0.75 36.03 49.92
CA PRO A 295 -0.24 35.16 49.25
C PRO A 295 -1.44 34.85 50.20
N PRO A 296 -2.35 33.87 49.94
CA PRO A 296 -2.99 33.35 48.71
C PRO A 296 -4.56 33.43 48.79
N GLY A 297 -5.24 33.07 47.69
CA GLY A 297 -6.67 32.78 47.63
C GLY A 297 -6.99 32.07 46.33
#